data_AF-A0A2P5WBK7-F1
#
_entry.id   AF-A0A2P5WBK7-F1
#
_cell.length_a   1.000
_cell.length_b   1.000
_cell.length_c   1.000
_cell.angle_alpha   90.00
_cell.angle_beta   90.00
_cell.angle_gamma   90.00
#
_symmetry.space_group_name_H-M   'P 1'
#
loop_
_entity.id
_entity.type
_entity.pdbx_description
1 polymer ?
#
loop_
_entity_poly.entity_id
_entity_poly.type
_entity_poly.pdbx_seq_one_letter_code
_entity_poly.pdbx_strand_id
1 'polypeptide(L)'
;MSSTLPLPFFGGTCTKAAFSFSLKSSSPLVPFQRLHLFRSTSRTTTRIRSSLFHSLKAKATAELVQDKESGVVATGKPVVEHSRTFVEARSEQELLSGLRKEVDAGRLPPNVAAGMEEVYQNYRNAVFQSGDAAAVGVVLSNMTVAFDHWLLDVEDPFVFEPYHKALREPFDYYMFGQNYIRPLIDFRNSYVGNLSLFYEIEEKLKQGHNVVLISNHQTEADPIIISLLLEKTNPHIAENMIFVAGDRVITDPLCKPFSMGRGGSKIVWIAASGGRDRPDPFTEEWYPALFDSSSVDNMRRLIEHSGTPGHVYPLALLCYDIMPPPRQVEKEIGEKRIITFHGAGLSIAPQISFPEIAAACEESEAKDAYSQALYKSVSEQYNVLKSAIHGKQGLEASTAGQILSDA
;
A
#
# COMPACT_ATOMS: atom_id res chain seq x y z
N MET A 1 46.64 47.12 45.37
CA MET A 1 45.49 48.01 45.60
C MET A 1 44.34 47.37 44.85
N SER A 2 43.66 46.40 45.48
CA SER A 2 42.38 46.58 46.22
C SER A 2 41.26 46.94 45.23
N SER A 3 40.18 46.18 45.04
CA SER A 3 39.40 45.34 45.97
C SER A 3 38.39 44.51 45.13
N THR A 4 38.14 43.18 45.27
CA THR A 4 37.35 42.46 46.31
C THR A 4 36.05 43.20 46.71
N LEU A 5 34.82 42.67 46.77
CA LEU A 5 34.20 41.35 47.04
C LEU A 5 32.66 41.47 46.71
N PRO A 6 31.80 40.44 46.95
CA PRO A 6 30.60 40.09 46.17
C PRO A 6 29.27 39.96 46.99
N LEU A 7 28.21 39.47 46.32
CA LEU A 7 27.03 38.70 46.80
C LEU A 7 25.99 39.45 47.70
N PRO A 8 24.69 39.03 47.67
CA PRO A 8 24.25 37.85 48.41
C PRO A 8 23.28 36.90 47.68
N PHE A 9 23.48 35.62 47.99
CA PHE A 9 22.45 34.58 48.05
C PHE A 9 21.39 34.92 49.12
N PHE A 10 20.13 34.63 48.84
CA PHE A 10 19.15 34.27 49.87
C PHE A 10 18.45 32.98 49.46
N GLY A 11 18.63 31.95 50.29
CA GLY A 11 17.80 30.76 50.30
C GLY A 11 16.50 31.02 51.06
N GLY A 12 15.47 30.24 50.71
CA GLY A 12 14.18 30.24 51.38
C GLY A 12 13.36 29.05 50.94
N THR A 13 13.49 27.95 51.68
CA THR A 13 12.59 26.79 51.67
C THR A 13 11.13 27.21 51.87
N CYS A 14 10.20 26.67 51.07
CA CYS A 14 8.81 26.59 51.49
C CYS A 14 8.18 25.25 51.08
N THR A 15 7.46 24.71 52.05
CA THR A 15 6.92 23.37 52.21
C THR A 15 5.62 23.13 51.44
N LYS A 16 5.43 21.85 51.09
CA LYS A 16 4.17 21.11 50.82
C LYS A 16 2.84 21.84 51.11
N ALA A 17 1.94 21.81 50.12
CA ALA A 17 0.51 21.66 50.37
C ALA A 17 -0.12 20.82 49.26
N ALA A 18 -0.54 19.60 49.63
CA ALA A 18 -1.43 18.77 48.85
C ALA A 18 -2.85 19.34 48.95
N PHE A 19 -3.52 19.55 47.82
CA PHE A 19 -4.95 19.83 47.82
C PHE A 19 -5.71 18.52 47.61
N SER A 20 -6.26 18.01 48.72
CA SER A 20 -7.34 17.02 48.72
C SER A 20 -8.65 17.73 48.37
N PHE A 21 -9.41 17.20 47.42
CA PHE A 21 -10.84 17.48 47.31
C PHE A 21 -11.62 16.23 47.74
N SER A 22 -12.31 16.36 48.87
CA SER A 22 -13.24 15.36 49.41
C SER A 22 -14.68 15.72 49.05
N LEU A 23 -15.45 14.68 48.73
CA LEU A 23 -16.88 14.66 48.40
C LEU A 23 -17.80 15.19 49.50
N LYS A 24 -18.92 15.80 49.09
CA LYS A 24 -20.30 15.65 49.63
C LYS A 24 -21.26 15.85 48.44
N SER A 25 -21.98 14.84 47.92
CA SER A 25 -23.18 14.15 48.42
C SER A 25 -24.44 15.02 48.52
N SER A 26 -25.34 14.87 47.54
CA SER A 26 -26.80 14.84 47.74
C SER A 26 -27.50 14.21 46.52
N SER A 27 -28.16 13.07 46.73
CA SER A 27 -29.12 12.43 45.81
C SER A 27 -30.53 13.01 46.04
N PRO A 28 -31.52 12.69 45.17
CA PRO A 28 -32.56 11.79 45.68
C PRO A 28 -33.12 10.75 44.68
N LEU A 29 -33.25 9.53 45.22
CA LEU A 29 -34.41 8.62 45.22
C LEU A 29 -35.00 8.02 43.91
N VAL A 30 -34.81 6.70 43.89
CA VAL A 30 -35.40 5.54 43.19
C VAL A 30 -36.96 5.49 43.22
N PRO A 31 -37.65 4.64 42.42
CA PRO A 31 -37.80 3.23 42.84
C PRO A 31 -37.72 2.16 41.72
N PHE A 32 -37.14 1.04 42.16
CA PHE A 32 -37.15 -0.31 41.60
C PHE A 32 -38.58 -0.87 41.46
N GLN A 33 -38.80 -1.72 40.43
CA GLN A 33 -39.67 -2.89 40.56
C GLN A 33 -39.14 -4.11 39.77
N ARG A 34 -38.85 -5.15 40.56
CA ARG A 34 -38.89 -6.62 40.31
C ARG A 34 -40.15 -7.04 39.52
N LEU A 35 -40.32 -8.16 38.80
CA LEU A 35 -39.84 -9.55 38.97
C LEU A 35 -40.44 -10.44 37.82
N HIS A 36 -39.95 -11.68 37.75
CA HIS A 36 -40.61 -12.95 37.35
C HIS A 36 -40.46 -13.54 35.93
N LEU A 37 -39.78 -14.70 35.97
CA LEU A 37 -39.77 -15.84 35.05
C LEU A 37 -41.19 -16.42 34.83
N PHE A 38 -41.56 -16.74 33.59
CA PHE A 38 -42.47 -17.85 33.27
C PHE A 38 -42.24 -18.40 31.84
N ARG A 39 -42.25 -19.73 31.76
CA ARG A 39 -42.16 -20.61 30.59
C ARG A 39 -43.56 -20.83 30.01
N SER A 40 -43.76 -20.77 28.68
CA SER A 40 -44.58 -21.75 27.93
C SER A 40 -44.56 -21.50 26.41
N THR A 41 -44.82 -22.58 25.68
CA THR A 41 -44.76 -22.89 24.25
C THR A 41 -45.83 -22.22 23.37
N SER A 42 -45.50 -21.92 22.10
CA SER A 42 -46.16 -22.52 20.91
C SER A 42 -45.66 -21.89 19.61
N ARG A 43 -45.59 -22.75 18.58
CA ARG A 43 -45.29 -22.54 17.17
C ARG A 43 -46.08 -21.38 16.54
N THR A 44 -45.50 -20.65 15.60
CA THR A 44 -46.01 -20.51 14.22
C THR A 44 -44.90 -20.00 13.31
N THR A 45 -44.81 -20.64 12.15
CA THR A 45 -43.91 -20.45 11.01
C THR A 45 -44.21 -19.18 10.24
N THR A 46 -43.18 -18.38 9.90
CA THR A 46 -43.20 -17.59 8.66
C THR A 46 -41.79 -17.46 8.07
N ARG A 47 -41.67 -17.91 6.83
CA ARG A 47 -40.48 -17.87 5.96
C ARG A 47 -39.92 -16.46 5.83
N ILE A 48 -38.61 -16.31 6.04
CA ILE A 48 -37.82 -15.26 5.40
C ILE A 48 -36.61 -15.94 4.74
N ARG A 49 -36.42 -15.61 3.46
CA ARG A 49 -35.46 -16.18 2.52
C ARG A 49 -34.02 -15.99 3.01
N SER A 50 -33.31 -17.09 3.22
CA SER A 50 -31.85 -17.10 3.42
C SER A 50 -31.13 -16.89 2.10
N SER A 51 -30.27 -15.88 2.05
CA SER A 51 -29.23 -15.70 1.05
C SER A 51 -28.24 -16.88 1.10
N LEU A 52 -27.89 -17.37 -0.09
CA LEU A 52 -27.02 -18.52 -0.31
C LEU A 52 -25.57 -18.19 0.07
N PHE A 53 -25.12 -18.69 1.20
CA PHE A 53 -23.70 -18.88 1.50
C PHE A 53 -23.17 -20.01 0.62
N HIS A 54 -22.27 -19.71 -0.32
CA HIS A 54 -21.49 -20.74 -1.00
C HIS A 54 -20.19 -20.97 -0.22
N SER A 55 -20.13 -22.10 0.48
CA SER A 55 -18.89 -22.65 1.05
C SER A 55 -18.09 -23.34 -0.06
N LEU A 56 -16.90 -22.85 -0.38
CA LEU A 56 -15.95 -23.60 -1.21
C LEU A 56 -15.12 -24.51 -0.28
N LYS A 57 -15.48 -25.79 -0.24
CA LYS A 57 -14.67 -26.85 0.35
C LYS A 57 -13.55 -27.21 -0.62
N ALA A 58 -12.32 -27.07 -0.15
CA ALA A 58 -11.14 -27.66 -0.75
C ALA A 58 -11.22 -29.20 -0.73
N LYS A 59 -10.88 -29.81 -1.86
CA LYS A 59 -10.40 -31.20 -1.92
C LYS A 59 -9.37 -31.29 -3.05
N ALA A 60 -8.11 -31.34 -2.65
CA ALA A 60 -7.00 -31.74 -3.50
C ALA A 60 -6.95 -33.27 -3.57
N THR A 61 -6.77 -33.81 -4.77
CA THR A 61 -6.17 -35.13 -5.00
C THR A 61 -5.33 -35.06 -6.26
N ALA A 62 -4.08 -35.50 -6.12
CA ALA A 62 -3.08 -35.61 -7.16
C ALA A 62 -3.43 -36.70 -8.17
N GLU A 63 -3.12 -36.48 -9.44
CA GLU A 63 -2.86 -37.56 -10.40
C GLU A 63 -1.83 -37.09 -11.45
N LEU A 64 -0.77 -37.89 -11.60
CA LEU A 64 0.33 -37.72 -12.55
C LEU A 64 -0.02 -38.34 -13.92
N VAL A 65 0.32 -37.61 -14.97
CA VAL A 65 0.86 -38.03 -16.29
C VAL A 65 0.02 -38.98 -17.16
N GLN A 66 -0.38 -38.48 -18.33
CA GLN A 66 -0.02 -39.09 -19.62
C GLN A 66 -0.08 -38.07 -20.76
N ASP A 67 1.06 -37.86 -21.41
CA ASP A 67 1.18 -37.15 -22.67
C ASP A 67 0.31 -37.82 -23.73
N LYS A 68 -0.60 -37.03 -24.32
CA LYS A 68 -1.27 -37.40 -25.55
C LYS A 68 -1.33 -36.18 -26.45
N GLU A 69 -0.45 -36.15 -27.43
CA GLU A 69 -0.56 -35.27 -28.58
C GLU A 69 -1.95 -35.45 -29.20
N SER A 70 -2.80 -34.44 -29.03
CA SER A 70 -3.99 -34.24 -29.87
C SER A 70 -3.80 -32.94 -30.60
N GLY A 71 -3.43 -33.03 -31.88
CA GLY A 71 -3.37 -31.91 -32.80
C GLY A 71 -4.74 -31.26 -32.92
N VAL A 72 -4.92 -30.16 -32.20
CA VAL A 72 -5.99 -29.20 -32.44
C VAL A 72 -5.36 -28.10 -33.29
N VAL A 73 -5.77 -28.00 -34.54
CA VAL A 73 -5.43 -26.87 -35.41
C VAL A 73 -6.01 -25.63 -34.75
N ALA A 74 -5.16 -24.87 -34.06
CA ALA A 74 -5.49 -23.54 -33.60
C ALA A 74 -5.75 -22.70 -34.84
N THR A 75 -7.01 -22.31 -35.06
CA THR A 75 -7.33 -21.17 -35.92
C THR A 75 -6.74 -19.95 -35.24
N GLY A 76 -5.49 -19.64 -35.56
CA GLY A 76 -4.77 -18.49 -35.02
C GLY A 76 -5.59 -17.23 -35.28
N LYS A 77 -5.81 -16.43 -34.22
CA LYS A 77 -6.19 -15.03 -34.40
C LYS A 77 -5.19 -14.43 -35.39
N PRO A 78 -5.61 -13.62 -36.37
CA PRO A 78 -4.66 -12.89 -37.21
C PRO A 78 -3.75 -12.09 -36.25
N VAL A 79 -2.44 -12.31 -36.36
CA VAL A 79 -1.44 -11.53 -35.62
C VAL A 79 -1.52 -10.12 -36.19
N VAL A 80 -2.29 -9.25 -35.54
CA VAL A 80 -2.29 -7.83 -35.84
C VAL A 80 -0.97 -7.31 -35.29
N GLU A 81 -0.09 -6.87 -36.19
CA GLU A 81 1.19 -6.25 -35.80
C GLU A 81 0.93 -5.03 -34.90
N HIS A 82 1.65 -4.94 -33.78
CA HIS A 82 1.48 -3.85 -32.82
C HIS A 82 1.67 -2.47 -33.47
N SER A 83 0.80 -1.51 -33.13
CA SER A 83 0.85 -0.17 -33.71
C SER A 83 2.06 0.57 -33.20
N ARG A 84 2.82 1.21 -34.09
CA ARG A 84 3.96 2.05 -33.70
C ARG A 84 3.60 3.53 -33.52
N THR A 85 2.30 3.87 -33.58
CA THR A 85 1.79 5.24 -33.56
C THR A 85 2.35 6.05 -32.39
N PHE A 86 2.43 5.47 -31.18
CA PHE A 86 2.93 6.19 -30.01
C PHE A 86 4.46 6.28 -30.00
N VAL A 87 5.20 5.20 -30.24
CA VAL A 87 6.68 5.22 -30.30
C VAL A 87 7.21 6.21 -31.34
N GLU A 88 6.47 6.46 -32.41
CA GLU A 88 6.85 7.40 -33.47
C GLU A 88 6.55 8.87 -33.15
N ALA A 89 5.75 9.16 -32.13
CA ALA A 89 5.43 10.52 -31.72
C ALA A 89 6.69 11.28 -31.24
N ARG A 90 6.82 12.53 -31.66
CA ARG A 90 7.93 13.44 -31.31
C ARG A 90 7.43 14.73 -30.64
N SER A 91 6.13 14.87 -30.45
CA SER A 91 5.51 16.01 -29.79
C SER A 91 4.25 15.62 -29.03
N GLU A 92 3.84 16.48 -28.09
CA GLU A 92 2.55 16.37 -27.38
C GLU A 92 1.37 16.28 -28.36
N GLN A 93 1.38 17.10 -29.42
CA GLN A 93 0.33 17.10 -30.43
C GLN A 93 0.24 15.76 -31.19
N GLU A 94 1.39 15.19 -31.58
CA GLU A 94 1.43 13.89 -32.26
C GLU A 94 0.97 12.77 -31.33
N LEU A 95 1.39 12.79 -30.05
CA LEU A 95 0.99 11.78 -29.08
C LEU A 95 -0.54 11.79 -28.85
N LEU A 96 -1.12 12.96 -28.63
CA LEU A 96 -2.56 13.12 -28.38
C LEU A 96 -3.40 12.85 -29.63
N SER A 97 -2.95 13.29 -30.81
CA SER A 97 -3.63 12.93 -32.07
C SER A 97 -3.53 11.44 -32.40
N GLY A 98 -2.49 10.75 -31.92
CA GLY A 98 -2.35 9.31 -31.95
C GLY A 98 -3.51 8.57 -31.28
N LEU A 99 -4.01 9.06 -30.15
CA LEU A 99 -5.18 8.46 -29.47
C LEU A 99 -6.39 8.40 -30.40
N ARG A 100 -6.71 9.53 -31.06
CA ARG A 100 -7.82 9.61 -32.01
C ARG A 100 -7.61 8.67 -33.20
N LYS A 101 -6.38 8.59 -33.73
CA LYS A 101 -6.03 7.69 -34.83
C LYS A 101 -6.28 6.22 -34.47
N GLU A 102 -5.88 5.79 -33.28
CA GLU A 102 -6.08 4.41 -32.81
C GLU A 102 -7.56 4.09 -32.49
N VAL A 103 -8.32 5.08 -32.02
CA VAL A 103 -9.78 4.97 -31.85
C VAL A 103 -10.49 4.83 -33.20
N ASP A 104 -10.17 5.70 -34.17
CA ASP A 104 -10.76 5.68 -35.52
C ASP A 104 -10.41 4.38 -36.26
N ALA A 105 -9.24 3.79 -35.97
CA ALA A 105 -8.81 2.48 -36.48
C ALA A 105 -9.46 1.29 -35.75
N GLY A 106 -10.21 1.52 -34.66
CA GLY A 106 -10.84 0.47 -33.86
C GLY A 106 -9.89 -0.35 -32.99
N ARG A 107 -8.64 0.10 -32.81
CA ARG A 107 -7.60 -0.57 -31.99
C ARG A 107 -7.66 -0.16 -30.53
N LEU A 108 -8.19 1.03 -30.24
CA LEU A 108 -8.31 1.57 -28.89
C LEU A 108 -9.78 1.90 -28.55
N PRO A 109 -10.37 1.32 -27.48
CA PRO A 109 -11.70 1.67 -27.05
C PRO A 109 -11.81 3.16 -26.62
N PRO A 110 -12.89 3.88 -26.99
CA PRO A 110 -13.02 5.31 -26.67
C PRO A 110 -12.92 5.66 -25.19
N ASN A 111 -13.43 4.79 -24.31
CA ASN A 111 -13.35 4.98 -22.86
C ASN A 111 -11.91 4.83 -22.33
N VAL A 112 -11.12 3.92 -22.91
CA VAL A 112 -9.70 3.77 -22.56
C VAL A 112 -8.91 4.97 -23.07
N ALA A 113 -9.16 5.41 -24.31
CA ALA A 113 -8.54 6.61 -24.88
C ALA A 113 -8.78 7.86 -24.03
N ALA A 114 -10.02 8.07 -23.56
CA ALA A 114 -10.34 9.17 -22.65
C ALA A 114 -9.57 9.07 -21.33
N GLY A 115 -9.43 7.86 -20.78
CA GLY A 115 -8.61 7.62 -19.59
C GLY A 115 -7.12 7.88 -19.82
N MET A 116 -6.58 7.53 -20.98
CA MET A 116 -5.18 7.82 -21.35
C MET A 116 -4.93 9.32 -21.46
N GLU A 117 -5.86 10.07 -22.06
CA GLU A 117 -5.79 11.53 -22.16
C GLU A 117 -5.88 12.19 -20.77
N GLU A 118 -6.79 11.72 -19.90
CA GLU A 118 -6.87 12.22 -18.53
C GLU A 118 -5.56 11.98 -17.76
N VAL A 119 -5.00 10.77 -17.85
CA VAL A 119 -3.74 10.45 -17.19
C VAL A 119 -2.60 11.29 -17.74
N TYR A 120 -2.56 11.52 -19.07
CA TYR A 120 -1.57 12.41 -19.67
C TYR A 120 -1.61 13.81 -19.07
N GLN A 121 -2.80 14.41 -18.99
CA GLN A 121 -2.95 15.77 -18.47
C GLN A 121 -2.54 15.85 -16.99
N ASN A 122 -2.97 14.88 -16.17
CA ASN A 122 -2.65 14.87 -14.75
C ASN A 122 -1.16 14.60 -14.50
N TYR A 123 -0.56 13.66 -15.23
CA TYR A 123 0.86 13.37 -15.16
C TYR A 123 1.71 14.55 -15.58
N ARG A 124 1.40 15.17 -16.73
CA ARG A 124 2.09 16.36 -17.24
C ARG A 124 2.07 17.49 -16.21
N ASN A 125 0.90 17.78 -15.65
CA ASN A 125 0.74 18.84 -14.66
C ASN A 125 1.53 18.54 -13.38
N ALA A 126 1.51 17.30 -12.89
CA ALA A 126 2.28 16.88 -11.73
C ALA A 126 3.79 17.00 -11.95
N VAL A 127 4.31 16.47 -13.07
CA VAL A 127 5.75 16.57 -13.38
C VAL A 127 6.16 18.03 -13.53
N PHE A 128 5.32 18.90 -14.08
CA PHE A 128 5.63 20.33 -14.20
C PHE A 128 5.64 21.05 -12.85
N GLN A 129 4.83 20.61 -11.88
CA GLN A 129 4.85 21.14 -10.51
C GLN A 129 6.19 20.90 -9.80
N SER A 130 6.96 19.90 -10.20
CA SER A 130 8.29 19.63 -9.66
C SER A 130 9.30 20.77 -9.90
N GLY A 131 9.05 21.60 -10.93
CA GLY A 131 9.99 22.66 -11.35
C GLY A 131 11.25 22.15 -12.06
N ASP A 132 11.31 20.87 -12.43
CA ASP A 132 12.45 20.31 -13.18
C ASP A 132 12.53 20.92 -14.59
N ALA A 133 13.71 21.41 -14.98
CA ALA A 133 13.97 21.95 -16.31
C ALA A 133 13.80 20.89 -17.42
N ALA A 134 13.97 19.60 -17.09
CA ALA A 134 13.79 18.49 -18.01
C ALA A 134 12.33 18.01 -18.11
N ALA A 135 11.39 18.59 -17.35
CA ALA A 135 10.02 18.12 -17.22
C ALA A 135 9.30 17.86 -18.55
N VAL A 136 9.48 18.73 -19.55
CA VAL A 136 8.89 18.55 -20.90
C VAL A 136 9.37 17.25 -21.56
N GLY A 137 10.68 17.00 -21.53
CA GLY A 137 11.28 15.79 -22.09
C GLY A 137 10.89 14.54 -21.32
N VAL A 138 10.84 14.63 -19.98
CA VAL A 138 10.41 13.53 -19.10
C VAL A 138 8.96 13.13 -19.39
N VAL A 139 8.05 14.10 -19.47
CA VAL A 139 6.63 13.86 -19.79
C VAL A 139 6.50 13.18 -21.15
N LEU A 140 7.13 13.73 -22.19
CA LEU A 140 7.02 13.15 -23.53
C LEU A 140 7.59 11.73 -23.58
N SER A 141 8.76 11.49 -22.99
CA SER A 141 9.40 10.17 -22.97
C SER A 141 8.55 9.14 -22.23
N ASN A 142 8.15 9.44 -20.99
CA ASN A 142 7.42 8.50 -20.16
C ASN A 142 6.02 8.22 -20.70
N MET A 143 5.29 9.25 -21.17
CA MET A 143 3.95 9.07 -21.69
C MET A 143 3.92 8.39 -23.07
N THR A 144 4.97 8.57 -23.88
CA THR A 144 5.11 7.82 -25.15
C THR A 144 5.18 6.32 -24.89
N VAL A 145 6.05 5.90 -23.96
CA VAL A 145 6.19 4.48 -23.60
C VAL A 145 4.93 3.98 -22.89
N ALA A 146 4.33 4.77 -22.00
CA ALA A 146 3.10 4.37 -21.32
C ALA A 146 1.95 4.15 -22.31
N PHE A 147 1.72 5.07 -23.25
CA PHE A 147 0.66 4.95 -24.25
C PHE A 147 0.85 3.72 -25.13
N ASP A 148 2.09 3.46 -25.56
CA ASP A 148 2.45 2.29 -26.37
C ASP A 148 2.11 0.98 -25.66
N HIS A 149 2.56 0.84 -24.42
CA HIS A 149 2.33 -0.38 -23.63
C HIS A 149 0.87 -0.55 -23.15
N TRP A 150 0.12 0.54 -22.99
CA TRP A 150 -1.32 0.46 -22.76
C TRP A 150 -2.06 -0.02 -24.01
N LEU A 151 -1.68 0.48 -25.19
CA LEU A 151 -2.24 -0.02 -26.44
C LEU A 151 -1.88 -1.49 -26.66
N LEU A 152 -0.63 -1.88 -26.39
CA LEU A 152 -0.18 -3.26 -26.49
C LEU A 152 -1.03 -4.20 -25.62
N ASP A 153 -1.30 -3.82 -24.37
CA ASP A 153 -2.15 -4.61 -23.48
C ASP A 153 -3.64 -4.60 -23.88
N VAL A 154 -4.12 -3.55 -24.55
CA VAL A 154 -5.47 -3.54 -25.13
C VAL A 154 -5.57 -4.52 -26.31
N GLU A 155 -4.53 -4.59 -27.14
CA GLU A 155 -4.45 -5.44 -28.34
C GLU A 155 -4.24 -6.91 -27.99
N ASP A 156 -3.34 -7.18 -27.03
CA ASP A 156 -3.00 -8.50 -26.53
C ASP A 156 -2.94 -8.49 -24.99
N PRO A 157 -4.10 -8.60 -24.31
CA PRO A 157 -4.16 -8.49 -22.86
C PRO A 157 -3.30 -9.52 -22.14
N PHE A 158 -2.35 -9.04 -21.34
CA PHE A 158 -1.55 -9.88 -20.48
C PHE A 158 -2.42 -10.58 -19.43
N VAL A 159 -2.16 -11.86 -19.18
CA VAL A 159 -2.86 -12.66 -18.17
C VAL A 159 -1.92 -12.95 -17.02
N PHE A 160 -2.29 -12.51 -15.81
CA PHE A 160 -1.52 -12.78 -14.61
C PHE A 160 -1.78 -14.20 -14.11
N GLU A 161 -0.70 -14.94 -13.88
CA GLU A 161 -0.73 -16.18 -13.11
C GLU A 161 -0.86 -15.88 -11.61
N PRO A 162 -1.32 -16.84 -10.78
CA PRO A 162 -1.43 -16.64 -9.32
C PRO A 162 -0.13 -16.17 -8.65
N TYR A 163 1.01 -16.52 -9.24
CA TYR A 163 2.31 -15.95 -8.92
C TYR A 163 2.95 -15.41 -10.20
N HIS A 164 3.31 -14.13 -10.16
CA HIS A 164 3.91 -13.41 -11.27
C HIS A 164 5.35 -13.02 -10.95
N LYS A 165 6.25 -13.20 -11.92
CA LYS A 165 7.63 -12.70 -11.87
C LYS A 165 7.71 -11.43 -12.70
N ALA A 166 8.42 -10.42 -12.17
CA ALA A 166 8.63 -9.18 -12.90
C ALA A 166 9.20 -9.45 -14.30
N LEU A 167 8.56 -8.90 -15.32
CA LEU A 167 9.05 -8.98 -16.69
C LEU A 167 10.15 -7.94 -16.89
N ARG A 168 11.38 -8.42 -17.14
CA ARG A 168 12.58 -7.59 -17.32
C ARG A 168 13.09 -7.54 -18.77
N GLU A 169 12.67 -8.50 -19.59
CA GLU A 169 13.11 -8.67 -20.99
C GLU A 169 11.92 -9.15 -21.86
N PRO A 170 11.86 -8.81 -23.16
CA PRO A 170 12.76 -7.90 -23.88
C PRO A 170 12.52 -6.42 -23.56
N PHE A 171 11.47 -6.12 -22.80
CA PHE A 171 11.17 -4.79 -22.26
C PHE A 171 11.19 -4.87 -20.73
N ASP A 172 11.90 -3.94 -20.10
CA ASP A 172 12.01 -3.89 -18.65
C ASP A 172 10.83 -3.13 -18.04
N TYR A 173 9.74 -3.84 -17.73
CA TYR A 173 8.55 -3.27 -17.09
C TYR A 173 8.83 -2.78 -15.66
N TYR A 174 9.84 -3.34 -14.98
CA TYR A 174 10.26 -2.85 -13.67
C TYR A 174 10.80 -1.44 -13.82
N MET A 175 11.81 -1.25 -14.69
CA MET A 175 12.43 0.06 -14.90
C MET A 175 11.47 1.07 -15.54
N PHE A 176 10.57 0.64 -16.42
CA PHE A 176 9.47 1.47 -16.91
C PHE A 176 8.66 2.08 -15.76
N GLY A 177 8.20 1.24 -14.82
CA GLY A 177 7.44 1.72 -13.66
C GLY A 177 8.26 2.66 -12.77
N GLN A 178 9.52 2.31 -12.47
CA GLN A 178 10.42 3.18 -11.69
C GLN A 178 10.58 4.56 -12.35
N ASN A 179 10.86 4.60 -13.65
CA ASN A 179 11.07 5.84 -14.40
C ASN A 179 9.80 6.67 -14.53
N TYR A 180 8.65 6.01 -14.62
CA TYR A 180 7.36 6.68 -14.71
C TYR A 180 6.97 7.38 -13.39
N ILE A 181 7.14 6.73 -12.24
CA ILE A 181 6.73 7.28 -10.94
C ILE A 181 7.78 8.21 -10.33
N ARG A 182 9.08 8.00 -10.60
CA ARG A 182 10.17 8.83 -10.06
C ARG A 182 9.94 10.35 -10.11
N PRO A 183 9.53 10.96 -11.24
CA PRO A 183 9.37 12.42 -11.30
C PRO A 183 8.15 12.94 -10.52
N LEU A 184 7.35 12.06 -9.92
CA LEU A 184 6.21 12.41 -9.06
C LEU A 184 6.59 12.45 -7.58
N ILE A 185 7.76 11.91 -7.20
CA ILE A 185 8.24 11.88 -5.82
C ILE A 185 9.14 13.09 -5.57
N ASP A 186 8.77 13.90 -4.58
CA ASP A 186 9.66 14.91 -4.02
C ASP A 186 10.64 14.27 -3.04
N PHE A 187 11.74 13.72 -3.56
CA PHE A 187 12.76 13.06 -2.73
C PHE A 187 13.36 13.99 -1.67
N ARG A 188 13.35 15.31 -1.87
CA ARG A 188 13.87 16.27 -0.87
C ARG A 188 12.97 16.38 0.36
N ASN A 189 11.69 16.02 0.20
CA ASN A 189 10.70 15.99 1.27
C ASN A 189 10.19 14.55 1.50
N SER A 190 11.04 13.56 1.23
CA SER A 190 10.74 12.14 1.42
C SER A 190 11.69 11.51 2.42
N TYR A 191 11.17 10.57 3.22
CA TYR A 191 11.91 10.02 4.36
C TYR A 191 11.75 8.52 4.50
N VAL A 192 12.81 7.86 4.95
CA VAL A 192 12.82 6.45 5.34
C VAL A 192 13.06 6.34 6.85
N GLY A 193 12.11 5.76 7.57
CA GLY A 193 12.17 5.47 8.99
C GLY A 193 12.82 4.12 9.29
N ASN A 194 13.76 4.13 10.24
CA ASN A 194 14.50 2.96 10.72
C ASN A 194 15.20 2.18 9.60
N LEU A 195 15.94 2.89 8.75
CA LEU A 195 16.66 2.31 7.62
C LEU A 195 17.54 1.09 8.01
N SER A 196 18.10 1.08 9.22
CA SER A 196 18.90 -0.04 9.75
C SER A 196 18.15 -1.37 9.74
N LEU A 197 16.85 -1.37 9.97
CA LEU A 197 16.03 -2.59 9.99
C LEU A 197 15.87 -3.21 8.60
N PHE A 198 15.92 -2.42 7.52
CA PHE A 198 15.94 -2.96 6.16
C PHE A 198 17.23 -3.73 5.88
N TYR A 199 18.38 -3.28 6.38
CA TYR A 199 19.62 -4.06 6.30
C TYR A 199 19.52 -5.37 7.10
N GLU A 200 18.93 -5.35 8.29
CA GLU A 200 18.68 -6.58 9.06
C GLU A 200 17.77 -7.56 8.32
N ILE A 201 16.75 -7.05 7.62
CA ILE A 201 15.86 -7.85 6.79
C ILE A 201 16.63 -8.50 5.64
N GLU A 202 17.51 -7.77 4.96
CA GLU A 202 18.36 -8.36 3.92
C GLU A 202 19.25 -9.48 4.46
N GLU A 203 19.83 -9.32 5.65
CA GLU A 203 20.61 -10.40 6.27
C GLU A 203 19.77 -11.66 6.55
N LYS A 204 18.51 -11.49 6.98
CA LYS A 204 17.58 -12.62 7.16
C LYS A 204 17.23 -13.29 5.83
N LEU A 205 17.01 -12.50 4.79
CA LEU A 205 16.77 -13.01 3.43
C LEU A 205 17.98 -13.80 2.90
N LYS A 206 19.21 -13.31 3.14
CA LYS A 206 20.46 -14.01 2.79
C LYS A 206 20.62 -15.33 3.52
N GLN A 207 20.14 -15.42 4.78
CA GLN A 207 20.06 -16.67 5.55
C GLN A 207 18.98 -17.63 5.03
N GLY A 208 18.20 -17.21 4.02
CA GLY A 208 17.16 -17.99 3.40
C GLY A 208 15.81 -17.92 4.11
N HIS A 209 15.67 -17.06 5.14
CA HIS A 209 14.42 -16.86 5.87
C HIS A 209 13.36 -16.17 5.00
N ASN A 210 12.11 -16.28 5.41
CA ASN A 210 10.97 -15.59 4.81
C ASN A 210 10.66 -14.31 5.58
N VAL A 211 10.29 -13.24 4.87
CA VAL A 211 9.90 -11.98 5.50
C VAL A 211 8.54 -11.56 4.96
N VAL A 212 7.63 -11.19 5.86
CA VAL A 212 6.33 -10.60 5.53
C VAL A 212 6.25 -9.20 6.14
N LEU A 213 5.97 -8.23 5.29
CA LEU A 213 5.71 -6.84 5.65
C LEU A 213 4.19 -6.66 5.71
N ILE A 214 3.66 -6.44 6.91
CA ILE A 214 2.26 -6.11 7.14
C ILE A 214 2.13 -4.59 7.09
N SER A 215 1.41 -4.07 6.11
CA SER A 215 1.41 -2.65 5.77
C SER A 215 0.02 -2.05 5.71
N ASN A 216 -0.06 -0.72 5.82
CA ASN A 216 -1.15 0.05 5.19
C ASN A 216 -0.91 0.16 3.68
N HIS A 217 -1.87 0.74 2.95
CA HIS A 217 -1.85 0.86 1.49
C HIS A 217 -2.54 2.15 1.08
N GLN A 218 -1.98 2.94 0.18
CA GLN A 218 -2.47 4.29 -0.12
C GLN A 218 -2.78 4.49 -1.60
N THR A 219 -1.93 4.00 -2.49
CA THR A 219 -2.03 4.22 -3.93
C THR A 219 -1.76 2.93 -4.70
N GLU A 220 -2.22 2.85 -5.96
CA GLU A 220 -1.85 1.74 -6.83
C GLU A 220 -0.34 1.76 -7.19
N ALA A 221 0.35 2.88 -6.94
CA ALA A 221 1.78 3.06 -7.17
C ALA A 221 2.65 2.67 -5.95
N ASP A 222 2.05 2.21 -4.84
CA ASP A 222 2.78 1.84 -3.61
C ASP A 222 3.97 0.91 -3.86
N PRO A 223 3.86 -0.17 -4.69
CA PRO A 223 5.00 -1.04 -4.97
C PRO A 223 6.21 -0.30 -5.55
N ILE A 224 5.95 0.67 -6.44
CA ILE A 224 6.97 1.44 -7.13
C ILE A 224 7.56 2.48 -6.17
N ILE A 225 6.72 3.14 -5.37
CA ILE A 225 7.14 4.13 -4.38
C ILE A 225 8.04 3.47 -3.32
N ILE A 226 7.65 2.33 -2.77
CA ILE A 226 8.49 1.54 -1.84
C ILE A 226 9.84 1.21 -2.50
N SER A 227 9.82 0.76 -3.76
CA SER A 227 11.05 0.41 -4.48
C SER A 227 11.95 1.63 -4.69
N LEU A 228 11.39 2.78 -5.08
CA LEU A 228 12.13 4.02 -5.31
C LEU A 228 12.73 4.59 -4.01
N LEU A 229 12.04 4.50 -2.89
CA LEU A 229 12.54 4.95 -1.58
C LEU A 229 13.65 4.04 -1.02
N LEU A 230 13.83 2.84 -1.57
CA LEU A 230 14.83 1.86 -1.13
C LEU A 230 15.90 1.56 -2.18
N GLU A 231 15.81 2.08 -3.40
CA GLU A 231 16.64 1.62 -4.52
C GLU A 231 18.16 1.84 -4.33
N LYS A 232 18.54 2.87 -3.57
CA LYS A 232 19.95 3.22 -3.34
C LYS A 232 20.56 2.42 -2.20
N THR A 233 19.77 2.13 -1.18
CA THR A 233 20.21 1.55 0.09
C THR A 233 19.95 0.05 0.14
N ASN A 234 18.80 -0.38 -0.37
CA ASN A 234 18.29 -1.75 -0.32
C ASN A 234 17.77 -2.23 -1.69
N PRO A 235 18.59 -2.21 -2.76
CA PRO A 235 18.18 -2.61 -4.11
C PRO A 235 17.68 -4.05 -4.16
N HIS A 236 18.22 -4.94 -3.31
CA HIS A 236 17.75 -6.32 -3.24
C HIS A 236 16.27 -6.38 -2.83
N ILE A 237 15.88 -5.61 -1.80
CA ILE A 237 14.48 -5.51 -1.39
C ILE A 237 13.64 -4.85 -2.49
N ALA A 238 14.12 -3.73 -3.05
CA ALA A 238 13.41 -2.96 -4.07
C ALA A 238 13.08 -3.78 -5.34
N GLU A 239 13.92 -4.75 -5.71
CA GLU A 239 13.72 -5.56 -6.92
C GLU A 239 13.05 -6.92 -6.67
N ASN A 240 13.04 -7.43 -5.43
CA ASN A 240 12.63 -8.81 -5.12
C ASN A 240 11.43 -8.93 -4.20
N MET A 241 10.71 -7.84 -3.95
CA MET A 241 9.48 -7.83 -3.15
C MET A 241 8.28 -8.34 -3.94
N ILE A 242 7.59 -9.34 -3.38
CA ILE A 242 6.31 -9.85 -3.87
C ILE A 242 5.21 -9.00 -3.24
N PHE A 243 4.33 -8.44 -4.06
CA PHE A 243 3.18 -7.67 -3.59
C PHE A 243 1.92 -8.53 -3.70
N VAL A 244 1.23 -8.75 -2.58
CA VAL A 244 -0.12 -9.33 -2.61
C VAL A 244 -1.07 -8.25 -3.15
N ALA A 245 -1.48 -8.41 -4.40
CA ALA A 245 -2.28 -7.44 -5.14
C ALA A 245 -3.71 -7.94 -5.38
N GLY A 246 -4.65 -6.99 -5.46
CA GLY A 246 -6.05 -7.26 -5.78
C GLY A 246 -6.38 -7.16 -7.27
N ASP A 247 -7.60 -7.54 -7.64
CA ASP A 247 -8.04 -7.69 -9.04
C ASP A 247 -7.89 -6.43 -9.90
N ARG A 248 -8.06 -5.24 -9.31
CA ARG A 248 -8.09 -3.97 -10.06
C ARG A 248 -6.80 -3.73 -10.83
N VAL A 249 -5.63 -3.84 -10.19
CA VAL A 249 -4.33 -3.52 -10.80
C VAL A 249 -3.85 -4.56 -11.82
N ILE A 250 -4.48 -5.73 -11.83
CA ILE A 250 -4.20 -6.81 -12.80
C ILE A 250 -5.24 -6.89 -13.93
N THR A 251 -6.31 -6.09 -13.87
CA THR A 251 -7.39 -6.05 -14.87
C THR A 251 -7.50 -4.71 -15.61
N ASP A 252 -7.22 -3.59 -14.94
CA ASP A 252 -7.26 -2.26 -15.57
C ASP A 252 -6.07 -2.08 -16.53
N PRO A 253 -6.29 -1.88 -17.85
CA PRO A 253 -5.22 -1.78 -18.84
C PRO A 253 -4.26 -0.64 -18.55
N LEU A 254 -4.70 0.41 -17.85
CA LEU A 254 -3.85 1.56 -17.50
C LEU A 254 -2.95 1.29 -16.29
N CYS A 255 -3.22 0.21 -15.54
CA CYS A 255 -2.40 -0.24 -14.40
C CYS A 255 -1.52 -1.44 -14.77
N LYS A 256 -1.99 -2.32 -15.67
CA LYS A 256 -1.35 -3.61 -15.96
C LYS A 256 0.14 -3.52 -16.33
N PRO A 257 0.60 -2.58 -17.19
CA PRO A 257 2.03 -2.44 -17.46
C PRO A 257 2.90 -2.18 -16.23
N PHE A 258 2.40 -1.48 -15.23
CA PHE A 258 3.10 -1.27 -13.97
C PHE A 258 3.16 -2.55 -13.14
N SER A 259 2.05 -3.29 -13.09
CA SER A 259 1.94 -4.58 -12.41
C SER A 259 2.84 -5.66 -13.04
N MET A 260 2.99 -5.65 -14.37
CA MET A 260 3.86 -6.58 -15.10
C MET A 260 5.34 -6.47 -14.65
N GLY A 261 5.76 -5.30 -14.19
CA GLY A 261 7.10 -5.03 -13.70
C GLY A 261 7.34 -5.38 -12.24
N ARG A 262 6.37 -5.95 -11.52
CA ARG A 262 6.50 -6.31 -10.09
C ARG A 262 6.56 -7.82 -9.91
N GLY A 263 7.25 -8.27 -8.89
CA GLY A 263 7.45 -9.68 -8.58
C GLY A 263 8.68 -9.88 -7.69
N GLY A 264 8.86 -11.09 -7.18
CA GLY A 264 9.88 -11.31 -6.16
C GLY A 264 10.00 -12.76 -5.71
N SER A 265 10.72 -13.01 -4.60
CA SER A 265 10.96 -14.38 -4.12
C SER A 265 10.56 -14.63 -2.67
N LYS A 266 11.21 -14.00 -1.69
CA LYS A 266 11.09 -14.37 -0.27
C LYS A 266 10.67 -13.25 0.67
N ILE A 267 10.56 -12.02 0.17
CA ILE A 267 9.96 -10.91 0.90
C ILE A 267 8.60 -10.60 0.30
N VAL A 268 7.57 -10.67 1.13
CA VAL A 268 6.17 -10.44 0.74
C VAL A 268 5.66 -9.19 1.43
N TRP A 269 5.05 -8.30 0.67
CA TRP A 269 4.28 -7.17 1.18
C TRP A 269 2.80 -7.47 1.05
N ILE A 270 2.03 -7.13 2.09
CA ILE A 270 0.57 -7.24 2.10
C ILE A 270 -0.06 -6.07 2.83
N ALA A 271 -1.06 -5.48 2.19
CA ALA A 271 -2.00 -4.55 2.81
C ALA A 271 -3.06 -5.33 3.60
N ALA A 272 -2.93 -5.39 4.92
CA ALA A 272 -3.83 -6.21 5.73
C ALA A 272 -5.27 -5.66 5.82
N SER A 273 -5.50 -4.41 5.39
CA SER A 273 -6.85 -3.83 5.23
C SER A 273 -7.61 -4.36 4.00
N GLY A 274 -6.90 -4.92 3.01
CA GLY A 274 -7.46 -5.34 1.73
C GLY A 274 -7.78 -4.20 0.74
N GLY A 275 -7.45 -2.96 1.06
CA GLY A 275 -7.69 -1.81 0.18
C GLY A 275 -6.93 -0.55 0.59
N ARG A 276 -6.91 0.44 -0.31
CA ARG A 276 -6.27 1.74 -0.09
C ARG A 276 -6.95 2.49 1.07
N ASP A 277 -6.17 3.26 1.83
CA ASP A 277 -6.63 4.17 2.87
C ASP A 277 -7.63 5.19 2.28
N ARG A 278 -8.46 5.79 3.13
CA ARG A 278 -9.41 6.84 2.73
C ARG A 278 -9.39 7.96 3.76
N PRO A 279 -9.64 9.20 3.35
CA PRO A 279 -9.79 10.29 4.29
C PRO A 279 -11.05 10.06 5.13
N ASP A 280 -10.99 10.41 6.40
CA ASP A 280 -12.17 10.50 7.24
C ASP A 280 -13.18 11.48 6.61
N PRO A 281 -14.47 11.11 6.48
CA PRO A 281 -15.45 11.89 5.73
C PRO A 281 -15.80 13.23 6.36
N PHE A 282 -15.44 13.46 7.63
CA PHE A 282 -15.76 14.69 8.36
C PHE A 282 -14.54 15.59 8.54
N THR A 283 -13.39 15.01 8.89
CA THR A 283 -12.15 15.73 9.16
C THR A 283 -11.24 15.86 7.93
N GLU A 284 -11.49 15.07 6.90
CA GLU A 284 -10.65 14.92 5.70
C GLU A 284 -9.23 14.41 5.98
N GLU A 285 -8.97 13.94 7.21
CA GLU A 285 -7.67 13.43 7.60
C GLU A 285 -7.46 11.98 7.15
N TRP A 286 -6.26 11.68 6.70
CA TRP A 286 -5.86 10.34 6.27
C TRP A 286 -5.16 9.59 7.39
N TYR A 287 -5.55 8.33 7.56
CA TYR A 287 -4.97 7.36 8.48
C TYR A 287 -4.98 5.96 7.86
N PRO A 288 -4.09 5.06 8.32
CA PRO A 288 -4.16 3.65 7.97
C PRO A 288 -5.56 3.07 8.19
N ALA A 289 -6.09 2.35 7.19
CA ALA A 289 -7.31 1.59 7.33
C ALA A 289 -7.13 0.42 8.31
N LEU A 290 -8.20 0.06 9.03
CA LEU A 290 -8.17 -1.07 9.97
C LEU A 290 -7.81 -2.36 9.24
N PHE A 291 -6.98 -3.17 9.90
CA PHE A 291 -6.58 -4.48 9.37
C PHE A 291 -7.68 -5.51 9.56
N ASP A 292 -7.85 -6.39 8.56
CA ASP A 292 -8.58 -7.63 8.74
C ASP A 292 -7.67 -8.63 9.47
N SER A 293 -8.04 -8.95 10.71
CA SER A 293 -7.27 -9.86 11.55
C SER A 293 -7.16 -11.26 10.95
N SER A 294 -8.10 -11.66 10.10
CA SER A 294 -8.05 -12.95 9.41
C SER A 294 -6.96 -12.96 8.36
N SER A 295 -6.80 -11.88 7.60
CA SER A 295 -5.71 -11.70 6.63
C SER A 295 -4.34 -11.72 7.30
N VAL A 296 -4.19 -11.01 8.42
CA VAL A 296 -2.95 -11.04 9.22
C VAL A 296 -2.65 -12.45 9.72
N ASP A 297 -3.64 -13.13 10.29
CA ASP A 297 -3.48 -14.49 10.83
C ASP A 297 -3.14 -15.52 9.74
N ASN A 298 -3.74 -15.40 8.56
CA ASN A 298 -3.43 -16.26 7.41
C ASN A 298 -1.97 -16.14 7.02
N MET A 299 -1.43 -14.92 6.93
CA MET A 299 -0.02 -14.70 6.60
C MET A 299 0.92 -15.23 7.69
N ARG A 300 0.59 -15.00 8.97
CA ARG A 300 1.32 -15.57 10.10
C ARG A 300 1.38 -17.10 10.02
N ARG A 301 0.22 -17.76 9.82
CA ARG A 301 0.14 -19.22 9.70
C ARG A 301 0.93 -19.73 8.50
N LEU A 302 0.85 -19.06 7.35
CA LEU A 302 1.62 -19.44 6.16
C LEU A 302 3.12 -19.44 6.43
N ILE A 303 3.62 -18.42 7.11
CA ILE A 303 5.04 -18.34 7.49
C ILE A 303 5.42 -19.48 8.44
N GLU A 304 4.63 -19.70 9.51
CA GLU A 304 4.91 -20.73 10.51
C GLU A 304 4.94 -22.14 9.92
N HIS A 305 4.08 -22.41 8.94
CA HIS A 305 3.97 -23.71 8.28
C HIS A 305 4.83 -23.83 7.01
N SER A 306 5.65 -22.82 6.69
CA SER A 306 6.50 -22.80 5.49
C SER A 306 7.73 -23.72 5.58
N GLY A 307 8.01 -24.28 6.76
CA GLY A 307 9.19 -25.10 7.01
C GLY A 307 10.52 -24.33 7.02
N THR A 308 10.46 -23.00 6.86
CA THR A 308 11.59 -22.07 6.89
C THR A 308 11.35 -21.01 7.96
N PRO A 309 12.37 -20.54 8.69
CA PRO A 309 12.18 -19.44 9.63
C PRO A 309 11.58 -18.23 8.92
N GLY A 310 10.64 -17.56 9.56
CA GLY A 310 10.12 -16.32 9.00
C GLY A 310 9.70 -15.28 10.01
N HIS A 311 9.56 -14.07 9.48
CA HIS A 311 9.54 -12.84 10.26
C HIS A 311 8.43 -11.93 9.76
N VAL A 312 7.71 -11.30 10.70
CA VAL A 312 6.60 -10.38 10.40
C VAL A 312 6.95 -9.00 10.92
N TYR A 313 7.01 -8.03 10.02
CA TYR A 313 7.34 -6.64 10.35
C TYR A 313 6.16 -5.71 10.03
N PRO A 314 5.80 -4.78 10.95
CA PRO A 314 4.88 -3.69 10.63
C PRO A 314 5.58 -2.63 9.79
N LEU A 315 5.00 -2.31 8.63
CA LEU A 315 5.47 -1.30 7.68
C LEU A 315 4.44 -0.19 7.54
N ALA A 316 4.86 1.07 7.57
CA ALA A 316 4.01 2.22 7.27
C ALA A 316 4.45 2.91 5.99
N LEU A 317 3.46 3.32 5.19
CA LEU A 317 3.64 4.04 3.94
C LEU A 317 2.78 5.31 3.94
N LEU A 318 3.38 6.44 3.58
CA LEU A 318 2.70 7.72 3.38
C LEU A 318 3.00 8.22 1.97
N CYS A 319 2.03 8.20 1.08
CA CYS A 319 2.16 8.67 -0.30
C CYS A 319 0.82 8.96 -1.01
N TYR A 320 -0.31 9.00 -0.29
CA TYR A 320 -1.62 9.18 -0.91
C TYR A 320 -1.70 10.44 -1.78
N ASP A 321 -0.97 11.51 -1.47
CA ASP A 321 -0.97 12.74 -2.27
C ASP A 321 -0.53 12.51 -3.72
N ILE A 322 0.39 11.57 -3.96
CA ILE A 322 0.97 11.30 -5.29
C ILE A 322 -0.09 10.76 -6.26
N MET A 323 -0.92 9.82 -5.81
CA MET A 323 -1.95 9.18 -6.65
C MET A 323 -3.13 8.72 -5.78
N PRO A 324 -3.92 9.65 -5.22
CA PRO A 324 -4.91 9.33 -4.20
C PRO A 324 -6.06 8.48 -4.78
N PRO A 325 -6.64 7.59 -3.98
CA PRO A 325 -7.88 6.94 -4.36
C PRO A 325 -9.05 7.94 -4.40
N PRO A 326 -10.13 7.62 -5.13
CA PRO A 326 -11.39 8.33 -4.99
C PRO A 326 -11.90 8.26 -3.55
N ARG A 327 -12.64 9.28 -3.11
CA ARG A 327 -13.17 9.36 -1.72
C ARG A 327 -14.05 8.17 -1.35
N GLN A 328 -14.76 7.60 -2.32
CA GLN A 328 -15.58 6.40 -2.13
C GLN A 328 -14.98 5.23 -2.91
N VAL A 329 -15.32 4.02 -2.52
CA VAL A 329 -14.90 2.82 -3.26
C VAL A 329 -15.73 2.73 -4.54
N GLU A 330 -15.06 2.81 -5.68
CA GLU A 330 -15.66 2.61 -7.00
C GLU A 330 -15.40 1.17 -7.44
N LYS A 331 -16.47 0.43 -7.75
CA LYS A 331 -16.37 -0.98 -8.16
C LYS A 331 -16.04 -1.16 -9.64
N GLU A 332 -16.23 -0.11 -10.43
CA GLU A 332 -16.00 -0.13 -11.87
C GLU A 332 -14.54 0.29 -12.19
N ILE A 333 -14.04 -0.20 -13.32
CA ILE A 333 -12.74 0.18 -13.86
C ILE A 333 -12.87 1.57 -14.49
N GLY A 334 -11.83 2.41 -14.36
CA GLY A 334 -11.84 3.79 -14.83
C GLY A 334 -12.16 4.83 -13.76
N GLU A 335 -11.63 4.63 -12.55
CA GLU A 335 -11.65 5.66 -11.50
C GLU A 335 -10.94 6.91 -12.00
N LYS A 336 -11.43 8.08 -11.59
CA LYS A 336 -10.76 9.35 -11.85
C LYS A 336 -9.33 9.30 -11.29
N ARG A 337 -8.31 9.48 -12.14
CA ARG A 337 -6.91 9.39 -11.72
C ARG A 337 -6.31 10.75 -11.48
N ILE A 338 -6.26 11.19 -10.22
CA ILE A 338 -5.53 12.40 -9.83
C ILE A 338 -4.06 12.03 -9.61
N ILE A 339 -3.15 12.87 -10.12
CA ILE A 339 -1.70 12.69 -9.96
C ILE A 339 -1.11 14.03 -9.51
N THR A 340 -0.24 14.01 -8.49
CA THR A 340 0.47 15.20 -8.03
C THR A 340 1.94 14.91 -7.72
N PHE A 341 2.77 15.96 -7.68
CA PHE A 341 4.15 15.87 -7.19
C PHE A 341 4.17 16.11 -5.68
N HIS A 342 4.63 15.13 -4.91
CA HIS A 342 4.62 15.22 -3.45
C HIS A 342 5.70 14.35 -2.78
N GLY A 343 6.04 14.69 -1.54
CA GLY A 343 6.90 13.86 -0.70
C GLY A 343 6.23 12.54 -0.29
N ALA A 344 7.03 11.50 -0.11
CA ALA A 344 6.60 10.18 0.32
C ALA A 344 7.39 9.70 1.54
N GLY A 345 6.79 8.86 2.36
CA GLY A 345 7.37 8.33 3.58
C GLY A 345 7.26 6.81 3.61
N LEU A 346 8.34 6.14 3.98
CA LEU A 346 8.36 4.71 4.25
C LEU A 346 8.95 4.50 5.65
N SER A 347 8.36 3.64 6.46
CA SER A 347 8.93 3.30 7.76
C SER A 347 8.71 1.84 8.07
N ILE A 348 9.66 1.25 8.76
CA ILE A 348 9.53 -0.09 9.33
C ILE A 348 9.83 -0.04 10.84
N ALA A 349 9.18 -0.91 11.61
CA ALA A 349 9.48 -1.06 13.04
C ALA A 349 9.84 -2.51 13.36
N PRO A 350 10.42 -2.80 14.55
CA PRO A 350 10.81 -4.16 14.92
C PRO A 350 9.67 -5.18 14.78
N GLN A 351 10.03 -6.42 14.47
CA GLN A 351 9.08 -7.51 14.35
C GLN A 351 8.25 -7.67 15.64
N ILE A 352 6.97 -8.01 15.50
CA ILE A 352 6.09 -8.29 16.64
C ILE A 352 5.97 -9.80 16.82
N SER A 353 6.30 -10.26 18.03
CA SER A 353 6.29 -11.67 18.42
C SER A 353 4.86 -12.15 18.72
N PHE A 354 4.31 -13.02 17.86
CA PHE A 354 3.01 -13.63 18.13
C PHE A 354 2.99 -14.45 19.43
N PRO A 355 4.00 -15.29 19.76
CA PRO A 355 4.02 -16.03 21.01
C PRO A 355 3.94 -15.16 22.26
N GLU A 356 4.58 -13.98 22.25
CA GLU A 356 4.52 -13.04 23.38
C GLU A 356 3.13 -12.44 23.55
N ILE A 357 2.46 -12.07 22.44
CA ILE A 357 1.08 -11.57 22.47
C ILE A 357 0.13 -12.67 22.94
N ALA A 358 0.25 -13.88 22.39
CA ALA A 358 -0.59 -15.02 22.74
C ALA A 358 -0.43 -15.45 24.21
N ALA A 359 0.75 -15.29 24.80
CA ALA A 359 0.99 -15.56 26.22
C ALA A 359 0.36 -14.51 27.15
N ALA A 360 0.04 -13.31 26.64
CA ALA A 360 -0.46 -12.18 27.41
C ALA A 360 -2.00 -12.01 27.35
N CYS A 361 -2.71 -12.83 26.57
CA CYS A 361 -4.17 -12.76 26.42
C CYS A 361 -4.82 -14.15 26.37
N GLU A 362 -6.15 -14.19 26.33
CA GLU A 362 -6.88 -15.44 26.08
C GLU A 362 -6.63 -15.94 24.64
N GLU A 363 -6.60 -17.26 24.44
CA GLU A 363 -6.31 -17.87 23.13
C GLU A 363 -7.30 -17.41 22.05
N SER A 364 -8.57 -17.22 22.40
CA SER A 364 -9.61 -16.71 21.49
C SER A 364 -9.37 -15.28 21.05
N GLU A 365 -8.59 -14.50 21.80
CA GLU A 365 -8.32 -13.07 21.54
C GLU A 365 -6.95 -12.85 20.88
N ALA A 366 -6.03 -13.82 20.95
CA ALA A 366 -4.65 -13.68 20.49
C ALA A 366 -4.53 -13.22 19.03
N LYS A 367 -5.43 -13.71 18.17
CA LYS A 367 -5.50 -13.31 16.76
C LYS A 367 -5.75 -11.80 16.59
N ASP A 368 -6.78 -11.30 17.27
CA ASP A 368 -7.19 -9.90 17.16
C ASP A 368 -6.20 -8.99 17.89
N ALA A 369 -5.67 -9.42 19.05
CA ALA A 369 -4.63 -8.72 19.78
C ALA A 369 -3.34 -8.56 18.95
N TYR A 370 -2.92 -9.60 18.22
CA TYR A 370 -1.75 -9.53 17.34
C TYR A 370 -1.96 -8.58 16.17
N SER A 371 -3.11 -8.67 15.50
CA SER A 371 -3.50 -7.73 14.43
C SER A 371 -3.52 -6.28 14.93
N GLN A 372 -4.07 -6.06 16.13
CA GLN A 372 -4.14 -4.74 16.74
C GLN A 372 -2.74 -4.19 17.10
N ALA A 373 -1.83 -5.05 17.57
CA ALA A 373 -0.45 -4.66 17.87
C ALA A 373 0.29 -4.20 16.60
N LEU A 374 0.15 -4.94 15.50
CA LEU A 374 0.70 -4.56 14.19
C LEU A 374 0.09 -3.26 13.68
N TYR A 375 -1.24 -3.13 13.71
CA TYR A 375 -1.94 -1.92 13.29
C TYR A 375 -1.51 -0.69 14.10
N LYS A 376 -1.38 -0.83 15.42
CA LYS A 376 -0.90 0.25 16.30
C LYS A 376 0.50 0.69 15.92
N SER A 377 1.42 -0.25 15.69
CA SER A 377 2.78 0.07 15.26
C SER A 377 2.80 0.78 13.91
N VAL A 378 2.01 0.33 12.92
CA VAL A 378 1.88 1.00 11.62
C VAL A 378 1.33 2.42 11.77
N SER A 379 0.31 2.61 12.63
CA SER A 379 -0.30 3.92 12.89
C SER A 379 0.66 4.90 13.57
N GLU A 380 1.44 4.44 14.55
CA GLU A 380 2.48 5.24 15.20
C GLU A 380 3.54 5.67 14.20
N GLN A 381 4.01 4.74 13.37
CA GLN A 381 4.98 5.02 12.33
C GLN A 381 4.48 6.03 11.30
N TYR A 382 3.22 5.86 10.87
CA TYR A 382 2.56 6.73 9.92
C TYR A 382 2.45 8.17 10.43
N ASN A 383 2.14 8.36 11.72
CA ASN A 383 2.02 9.68 12.31
C ASN A 383 3.34 10.45 12.32
N VAL A 384 4.46 9.78 12.56
CA VAL A 384 5.79 10.40 12.47
C VAL A 384 6.12 10.81 11.03
N LEU A 385 5.81 9.95 10.05
CA LEU A 385 5.95 10.30 8.62
C LEU A 385 5.08 11.51 8.26
N LYS A 386 3.84 11.55 8.76
CA LYS A 386 2.91 12.68 8.57
C LYS A 386 3.47 13.97 9.18
N SER A 387 4.04 13.91 10.38
CA SER A 387 4.72 15.06 11.00
C SER A 387 5.94 15.53 10.20
N ALA A 388 6.73 14.60 9.66
CA ALA A 388 7.90 14.92 8.84
C ALA A 388 7.51 15.65 7.54
N ILE A 389 6.53 15.09 6.82
CA ILE A 389 6.17 15.51 5.46
C ILE A 389 5.13 16.63 5.50
N HIS A 390 3.92 16.36 5.99
CA HIS A 390 2.84 17.36 6.05
C HIS A 390 3.06 18.40 7.15
N GLY A 391 3.62 17.97 8.28
CA GLY A 391 4.01 18.86 9.37
C GLY A 391 5.29 19.65 9.10
N LYS A 392 6.01 19.35 8.00
CA LYS A 392 7.26 20.01 7.58
C LYS A 392 8.37 20.01 8.63
N GLN A 393 8.36 19.01 9.51
CA GLN A 393 9.40 18.85 10.53
C GLN A 393 10.65 18.17 9.97
N GLY A 394 10.52 17.48 8.83
CA GLY A 394 11.59 16.66 8.26
C GLY A 394 12.17 15.67 9.26
N LEU A 395 13.50 15.60 9.34
CA LEU A 395 14.20 14.69 10.25
C LEU A 395 13.92 14.95 11.74
N GLU A 396 13.52 16.18 12.11
CA GLU A 396 13.18 16.54 13.50
C GLU A 396 11.88 15.87 14.01
N ALA A 397 11.08 15.28 13.11
CA ALA A 397 9.95 14.44 13.51
C ALA A 397 10.37 13.10 14.14
N SER A 398 11.65 12.73 14.03
CA SER A 398 12.18 11.48 14.58
C SER A 398 11.84 11.30 16.05
N THR A 399 11.56 10.06 16.43
CA THR A 399 11.30 9.68 17.83
C THR A 399 12.27 8.59 18.27
N ALA A 400 12.30 8.26 19.56
CA ALA A 400 13.14 7.18 20.06
C ALA A 400 12.83 5.81 19.40
N GLY A 401 11.59 5.61 18.91
CA GLY A 401 11.16 4.38 18.23
C GLY A 401 11.23 4.44 16.70
N GLN A 402 11.52 5.60 16.12
CA GLN A 402 11.55 5.81 14.68
C GLN A 402 12.53 6.92 14.30
N ILE A 403 13.69 6.51 13.82
CA ILE A 403 14.74 7.41 13.35
C ILE A 403 14.57 7.62 11.85
N LEU A 404 14.29 8.84 11.43
CA LEU A 404 14.15 9.18 10.01
C LEU A 404 15.52 9.44 9.37
N SER A 405 15.58 9.14 8.07
CA SER A 405 16.68 9.46 7.17
C SER A 405 16.11 9.92 5.83
N ASP A 406 16.87 10.67 5.05
CA ASP A 406 16.47 11.07 3.70
C ASP A 406 16.37 9.85 2.77
N ALA A 407 15.43 9.88 1.83
CA ALA A 407 15.16 8.79 0.88
C ALA A 407 16.10 8.71 -0.33
#